data_AF-A0A3S3TVK1-F1
#
_entry.id   AF-A0A3S3TVK1-F1
#
_cell.length_a   1.000
_cell.length_b   1.000
_cell.length_c   1.000
_cell.angle_alpha   90.00
_cell.angle_beta   90.00
_cell.angle_gamma   90.00
#
_symmetry.space_group_name_H-M   'P 1'
#
loop_
_entity.id
_entity.type
_entity.pdbx_description
1 polymer ?
#
loop_
_entity_poly.entity_id
_entity_poly.type
_entity_poly.pdbx_seq_one_letter_code
_entity_poly.pdbx_strand_id
1 'polypeptide(L)' 'MTITVNIGDADLSELLAKVEAGEEIILVRDGVSVARIAAVTKPASSKELIETIFRERSGRQPVTQAEIAEWKQIGRR' A
#
# COMPACT_ATOMS: atom_id res chain seq x y z
N MET A 1 -0.63 -13.57 4.75
CA MET A 1 -0.41 -14.91 4.13
C MET A 1 -1.53 -15.14 3.14
N THR A 2 -1.29 -15.73 1.97
CA THR A 2 -2.33 -15.94 0.95
C THR A 2 -2.82 -17.37 0.97
N ILE A 3 -4.14 -17.58 1.04
CA ILE A 3 -4.77 -18.90 0.98
C ILE A 3 -5.72 -19.00 -0.21
N THR A 4 -5.91 -20.21 -0.73
CA THR A 4 -6.81 -20.48 -1.86
C THR A 4 -7.97 -21.32 -1.38
N VAL A 5 -9.19 -20.90 -1.69
CA VAL A 5 -10.41 -21.54 -1.19
C VAL A 5 -11.40 -21.69 -2.34
N ASN A 6 -12.04 -22.86 -2.43
CA ASN A 6 -13.14 -23.07 -3.36
C ASN A 6 -14.41 -22.41 -2.79
N ILE A 7 -15.11 -21.65 -3.62
CA ILE A 7 -16.27 -20.86 -3.21
C ILE A 7 -17.44 -21.70 -2.67
N GLY A 8 -17.52 -22.97 -3.03
CA GLY A 8 -18.56 -23.90 -2.54
C GLY A 8 -18.27 -24.49 -1.15
N ASP A 9 -17.03 -24.39 -0.68
CA ASP A 9 -16.55 -25.13 0.50
C ASP A 9 -16.40 -24.24 1.75
N ALA A 10 -16.74 -22.95 1.67
CA ALA A 10 -16.53 -22.00 2.75
C ALA A 10 -17.68 -21.00 2.94
N ASP A 11 -17.96 -20.67 4.20
CA ASP A 11 -18.91 -19.61 4.56
C ASP A 11 -18.23 -18.23 4.51
N LEU A 12 -18.98 -17.21 4.06
CA LEU A 12 -18.45 -15.85 3.95
C LEU A 12 -17.96 -15.30 5.30
N SER A 13 -18.63 -15.65 6.41
CA SER A 13 -18.26 -15.18 7.75
C SER A 13 -16.89 -15.69 8.17
N GLU A 14 -16.57 -16.94 7.86
CA GLU A 14 -15.26 -17.54 8.13
C GLU A 14 -14.16 -16.91 7.28
N LEU A 15 -14.45 -16.64 6.00
CA LEU A 15 -13.52 -15.97 5.10
C LEU A 15 -13.19 -14.55 5.59
N LEU A 16 -14.20 -13.81 6.07
CA LEU A 16 -14.01 -12.48 6.62
C LEU A 16 -13.17 -12.51 7.90
N ALA A 17 -13.42 -13.45 8.82
CA ALA A 17 -12.62 -13.60 10.04
C ALA A 17 -11.12 -13.85 9.73
N LYS A 18 -10.82 -14.63 8.70
CA LYS A 18 -9.44 -14.86 8.24
C LYS A 18 -8.81 -13.59 7.65
N VAL A 19 -9.57 -12.84 6.86
CA VAL A 19 -9.11 -11.57 6.30
C VAL A 19 -8.85 -10.53 7.39
N GLU A 20 -9.70 -10.49 8.43
CA GLU A 20 -9.49 -9.65 9.62
C GLU A 20 -8.26 -10.06 10.41
N ALA A 21 -7.91 -11.35 10.43
CA ALA A 21 -6.66 -11.87 10.99
C ALA A 21 -5.42 -11.56 10.13
N GLY A 22 -5.57 -10.88 8.99
CA GLY A 22 -4.48 -10.47 8.10
C GLY A 22 -4.15 -11.47 6.99
N GLU A 23 -5.06 -12.41 6.71
CA GLU A 23 -4.96 -13.30 5.55
C GLU A 23 -5.50 -12.63 4.27
N GLU A 24 -4.99 -13.06 3.13
CA GLU A 24 -5.53 -12.72 1.81
C GLU A 24 -6.06 -14.00 1.16
N ILE A 25 -7.24 -13.95 0.55
CA ILE A 25 -7.93 -15.15 0.08
C ILE A 25 -8.15 -15.06 -1.43
N ILE A 26 -7.73 -16.10 -2.15
CA ILE A 26 -8.08 -16.33 -3.55
C ILE A 26 -9.27 -17.28 -3.60
N LEU A 27 -10.38 -16.80 -4.15
CA LEU A 27 -11.57 -17.63 -4.39
C LEU A 27 -11.48 -18.31 -5.74
N VAL A 28 -11.73 -19.62 -5.73
CA VAL A 28 -11.71 -20.50 -6.89
C VAL A 28 -13.11 -21.06 -7.12
N ARG A 29 -13.50 -21.18 -8.39
CA ARG A 29 -14.70 -21.92 -8.83
C ARG A 29 -14.29 -22.82 -9.97
N ASP A 30 -14.62 -24.11 -9.88
CA ASP A 30 -14.29 -25.12 -10.90
C ASP A 30 -12.79 -25.16 -11.26
N GLY A 31 -11.92 -24.98 -10.25
CA GLY A 31 -10.45 -24.96 -10.43
C GLY A 31 -9.88 -23.65 -10.99
N VAL A 32 -10.71 -22.65 -11.29
CA VAL A 32 -10.30 -21.34 -11.81
C VAL A 32 -10.43 -20.25 -10.74
N SER A 33 -9.38 -19.45 -10.54
CA SER A 33 -9.43 -18.28 -9.66
C SER A 33 -10.38 -17.22 -10.23
N VAL A 34 -11.40 -16.83 -9.46
CA VAL A 34 -12.46 -15.91 -9.90
C VAL A 34 -12.51 -14.60 -9.12
N ALA A 35 -12.02 -14.59 -7.88
CA ALA A 35 -12.02 -13.39 -7.05
C ALA A 35 -10.90 -13.42 -6.00
N ARG A 36 -10.66 -12.26 -5.41
CA ARG A 36 -9.72 -12.10 -4.29
C ARG A 36 -10.39 -11.27 -3.21
N ILE A 37 -10.31 -11.75 -1.97
CA ILE A 37 -10.74 -11.01 -0.78
C ILE A 37 -9.48 -10.63 -0.01
N ALA A 38 -9.34 -9.35 0.29
CA ALA A 38 -8.26 -8.81 1.08
C ALA A 38 -8.82 -7.77 2.03
N ALA A 39 -8.12 -7.52 3.13
CA ALA A 39 -8.49 -6.46 4.06
C ALA A 39 -8.47 -5.13 3.31
N VAL A 40 -9.46 -4.29 3.57
CA VAL A 40 -9.44 -2.91 3.08
C VAL A 40 -8.34 -2.20 3.82
N THR A 41 -7.19 -1.99 3.16
CA THR A 41 -6.20 -1.06 3.69
C THR A 41 -6.86 0.30 3.70
N LYS A 42 -7.06 0.85 4.91
CA LYS A 42 -7.48 2.24 5.02
C LYS A 42 -6.45 3.05 4.22
N PRO A 43 -6.87 3.91 3.27
CA PRO A 43 -5.92 4.81 2.64
C PRO A 43 -5.15 5.50 3.76
N ALA A 44 -3.82 5.51 3.65
CA ALA A 44 -2.97 6.11 4.67
C ALA A 44 -3.56 7.46 5.03
N SER A 45 -3.89 7.62 6.32
CA SER A 45 -4.40 8.89 6.81
C SER A 45 -3.43 9.98 6.40
N SER A 46 -3.92 11.20 6.19
CA SER A 46 -3.05 12.33 5.84
C SER A 46 -1.87 12.45 6.81
N LYS A 47 -2.06 12.07 8.08
CA LYS A 47 -1.02 11.98 9.09
C LYS A 47 0.06 10.93 8.77
N GLU A 48 -0.32 9.69 8.45
CA GLU A 48 0.62 8.62 8.07
C GLU A 48 1.39 8.97 6.78
N LEU A 49 0.73 9.67 5.84
CA LEU A 49 1.36 10.15 4.62
C LEU A 49 2.40 11.25 4.92
N ILE A 50 2.05 12.21 5.78
CA ILE A 50 2.95 13.28 6.22
C ILE A 50 4.17 12.69 6.96
N GLU A 51 3.96 11.75 7.88
CA GLU A 51 5.05 11.06 8.58
C GLU A 51 5.96 10.30 7.62
N THR A 52 5.39 9.65 6.60
CA THR A 52 6.16 9.02 5.53
C THR A 52 7.00 10.03 4.77
N ILE A 53 6.42 11.18 4.37
CA ILE A 53 7.16 12.25 3.69
C ILE A 53 8.32 12.77 4.56
N PHE A 54 8.10 12.94 5.87
CA PHE A 54 9.15 13.38 6.77
C PHE A 54 10.29 12.36 6.88
N ARG A 55 9.97 11.07 7.06
CA ARG A 55 10.95 9.99 7.11
C ARG A 55 11.78 9.89 5.82
N GLU A 56 11.13 9.98 4.67
CA GLU A 56 11.80 9.97 3.37
C GLU A 56 12.68 11.21 3.17
N ARG A 57 12.30 12.36 3.73
CA ARG A 57 13.08 13.60 3.64
C ARG A 57 14.26 13.63 4.60
N SER A 58 14.15 13.02 5.79
CA SER A 58 15.23 13.04 6.77
C SER A 58 16.52 12.34 6.30
N GLY A 59 16.41 11.41 5.35
CA GLY A 59 17.57 10.75 4.74
C GLY A 59 18.22 11.53 3.60
N ARG A 60 17.66 12.66 3.16
CA ARG A 60 18.17 13.43 2.02
C ARG A 60 19.20 14.45 2.47
N GLN A 61 20.18 14.73 1.63
CA GLN A 61 21.09 15.84 1.86
C GLN A 61 20.33 17.17 1.81
N PRO A 62 20.56 18.07 2.78
CA PRO A 62 19.96 19.39 2.76
C PRO A 62 20.53 20.21 1.60
N VAL A 63 19.67 20.95 0.90
CA VAL A 63 20.09 21.86 -0.16
C VAL A 63 20.54 23.18 0.46
N THR A 64 21.70 23.67 0.04
CA THR A 64 22.28 24.94 0.49
C THR A 64 21.73 26.12 -0.31
N GLN A 65 21.84 27.32 0.26
CA GLN A 65 21.45 28.56 -0.43
C GLN A 65 22.28 28.84 -1.69
N ALA A 66 23.55 28.40 -1.71
CA ALA A 66 24.43 28.53 -2.86
C ALA A 66 23.93 27.69 -4.05
N GLU A 67 23.58 26.43 -3.81
CA GLU A 67 23.00 25.54 -4.83
C GLU A 67 21.67 26.07 -5.37
N ILE A 68 20.80 26.60 -4.49
CA ILE A 68 19.54 27.23 -4.90
C ILE A 68 19.80 28.45 -5.80
N ALA A 69 20.79 29.28 -5.46
CA ALA A 69 21.16 30.45 -6.27
C ALA A 69 21.68 30.04 -7.64
N GLU A 70 22.52 29.01 -7.73
CA GLU A 70 23.02 28.46 -8.98
C GLU A 70 21.89 27.96 -9.88
N TRP A 71 20.99 27.13 -9.36
CA TRP A 71 19.86 26.60 -10.15
C TRP A 71 18.93 27.70 -10.66
N LYS A 72 18.72 28.76 -9.86
CA LYS A 72 17.95 29.95 -10.30
C LYS A 72 18.62 30.67 -11.46
N GLN A 73 19.95 30.69 -11.56
CA GLN A 73 20.66 31.29 -12.68
C GLN A 73 20.58 30.41 -13.94
N ILE A 74 20.61 29.09 -13.79
CA ILE A 74 20.44 28.15 -14.91
C ILE A 74 19.09 28.37 -15.61
N GLY A 75 17.99 28.45 -14.84
CA GLY A 75 16.65 28.66 -15.41
C GLY A 75 16.35 30.07 -15.93
N ARG A 76 17.27 31.02 -15.79
CA ARG A 76 17.15 32.38 -16.32
C ARG A 76 17.79 32.56 -17.69
N ARG A 77 18.54 31.56 -18.19
CA ARG A 77 19.11 31.56 -19.53
C ARG A 77 18.12 31.01 -20.55
#